data_AF-A0A2C5Y781-F1
#
_entry.id   AF-A0A2C5Y781-F1
#
_cell.length_a   1.000
_cell.length_b   1.000
_cell.length_c   1.000
_cell.angle_alpha   90.00
_cell.angle_beta   90.00
_cell.angle_gamma   90.00
#
_symmetry.space_group_name_H-M   'P 1'
#
loop_
_entity.id
_entity.type
_entity.pdbx_description
1 polymer ?
#
loop_
_entity_poly.entity_id
_entity_poly.type
_entity_poly.pdbx_seq_one_letter_code
_entity_poly.pdbx_strand_id
1 'polypeptide(L)'
;MGSSCPAYSVPLEAKKLLLNEILGNPLMPRLPPELNRLASLVAFDGSDLPSIPVNWRWAESMAALKGFEATMVNLLLARKYGIEPVEVKINT
;
A
#
# COMPACT_ATOMS: atom_id res chain seq x y z
N MET A 1 -9.93 -9.45 32.13
CA MET A 1 -9.35 -8.50 31.17
C MET A 1 -9.42 -9.16 29.80
N GLY A 2 -10.50 -8.90 29.05
CA GLY A 2 -10.67 -9.49 27.72
C GLY A 2 -9.76 -8.77 26.73
N SER A 3 -8.79 -9.49 26.17
CA SER A 3 -7.97 -8.98 25.07
C SER A 3 -8.89 -8.59 23.91
N SER A 4 -9.02 -7.29 23.63
CA SER A 4 -9.71 -6.81 22.45
C SER A 4 -8.96 -7.32 21.22
N CYS A 5 -9.54 -8.27 20.50
CA CYS A 5 -9.06 -8.63 19.18
C CYS A 5 -9.08 -7.34 18.33
N PRO A 6 -7.95 -6.91 17.73
CA PRO A 6 -7.95 -5.69 16.93
C PRO A 6 -9.00 -5.82 15.84
N ALA A 7 -9.87 -4.81 15.72
CA ALA A 7 -10.87 -4.77 14.67
C ALA A 7 -10.18 -4.85 13.30
N TYR A 8 -10.74 -5.63 12.38
CA TYR A 8 -10.23 -5.73 11.03
C TYR A 8 -10.30 -4.37 10.34
N SER A 9 -9.26 -3.99 9.61
CA SER A 9 -9.14 -2.70 8.95
C SER A 9 -8.60 -2.89 7.53
N VAL A 10 -9.41 -2.59 6.53
CA VAL A 10 -9.01 -2.61 5.11
C VAL A 10 -7.75 -1.75 4.86
N PRO A 11 -7.65 -0.50 5.34
CA PRO A 11 -6.43 0.29 5.20
C PRO A 11 -5.18 -0.40 5.77
N LEU A 12 -5.30 -1.01 6.95
CA LEU A 12 -4.19 -1.68 7.62
C LEU A 12 -3.74 -2.94 6.86
N GLU A 13 -4.69 -3.75 6.41
CA GLU A 13 -4.38 -4.96 5.63
C GLU A 13 -3.82 -4.62 4.25
N ALA A 14 -4.33 -3.58 3.58
CA ALA A 14 -3.77 -3.08 2.32
C ALA A 14 -2.30 -2.65 2.47
N LYS A 15 -1.97 -1.97 3.57
CA LYS A 15 -0.58 -1.59 3.89
C LYS A 15 0.32 -2.81 4.08
N LYS A 16 -0.17 -3.83 4.81
CA LYS A 16 0.57 -5.09 5.01
C LYS A 16 0.79 -5.82 3.69
N LEU A 17 -0.24 -5.89 2.84
CA LEU A 17 -0.15 -6.50 1.52
C LEU A 17 0.90 -5.80 0.65
N LEU A 18 0.90 -4.46 0.61
CA LEU A 18 1.90 -3.72 -0.13
C LEU A 18 3.32 -4.02 0.35
N LEU A 19 3.58 -3.90 1.66
CA LEU A 19 4.93 -4.00 2.20
C LEU A 19 5.45 -5.44 2.22
N ASN A 20 4.65 -6.38 2.71
CA ASN A 20 5.10 -7.74 3.00
C ASN A 20 4.89 -8.67 1.80
N GLU A 21 3.76 -8.55 1.11
CA GLU A 21 3.36 -9.52 0.09
C GLU A 21 3.70 -9.08 -1.34
N ILE A 22 3.65 -7.78 -1.64
CA ILE A 22 4.03 -7.25 -2.96
C ILE A 22 5.51 -6.92 -3.01
N LEU A 23 5.98 -6.01 -2.16
CA LEU A 23 7.38 -5.57 -2.16
C LEU A 23 8.33 -6.61 -1.54
N GLY A 24 7.83 -7.39 -0.58
CA GLY A 24 8.55 -8.51 0.04
C GLY A 24 8.50 -9.82 -0.76
N ASN A 25 7.87 -9.85 -1.95
CA ASN A 25 7.67 -11.09 -2.70
C ASN A 25 8.99 -11.67 -3.24
N PRO A 26 9.42 -12.88 -2.84
CA PRO A 26 10.63 -13.51 -3.35
C PRO A 26 10.55 -13.85 -4.84
N LEU A 27 9.35 -13.95 -5.41
CA LEU A 27 9.12 -14.20 -6.84
C LEU A 27 9.30 -12.95 -7.71
N MET A 28 9.49 -11.77 -7.10
CA MET A 28 9.72 -10.50 -7.80
C MET A 28 11.14 -9.93 -7.58
N PRO A 29 12.21 -10.67 -7.92
CA PRO A 29 13.58 -10.29 -7.59
C PRO A 29 14.09 -9.06 -8.36
N ARG A 30 13.34 -8.60 -9.38
CA ARG A 30 13.72 -7.45 -10.23
C ARG A 30 13.13 -6.13 -9.75
N LEU A 31 12.42 -6.11 -8.61
CA LEU A 31 11.91 -4.87 -8.06
C LEU A 31 13.06 -3.95 -7.63
N PRO A 32 13.02 -2.66 -8.00
CA PRO A 32 14.00 -1.70 -7.54
C PRO A 32 14.05 -1.60 -6.01
N PRO A 33 15.23 -1.64 -5.37
CA PRO A 33 15.35 -1.62 -3.91
C PRO A 33 14.84 -0.32 -3.28
N GLU A 34 14.83 0.78 -4.03
CA GLU A 34 14.33 2.08 -3.56
C GLU A 34 12.83 2.07 -3.27
N LEU A 35 12.07 1.13 -3.85
CA LEU A 35 10.63 1.03 -3.64
C LEU A 35 10.27 0.85 -2.16
N ASN A 36 11.09 0.14 -1.38
CA ASN A 36 10.85 -0.03 0.06
C ASN A 36 10.85 1.32 0.81
N ARG A 37 11.77 2.23 0.45
CA ARG A 37 11.81 3.57 1.02
C ARG A 37 10.64 4.41 0.50
N LEU A 38 10.34 4.34 -0.79
CA LEU A 38 9.26 5.12 -1.40
C LEU A 38 7.86 4.69 -0.90
N ALA A 39 7.68 3.42 -0.55
CA ALA A 39 6.43 2.91 -0.01
C ALA A 39 6.09 3.52 1.36
N SER A 40 7.08 4.05 2.10
CA SER A 40 6.83 4.80 3.34
C SER A 40 6.09 6.12 3.13
N LEU A 41 6.09 6.64 1.88
CA LEU A 41 5.36 7.84 1.49
C LEU A 41 3.90 7.55 1.09
N VAL A 42 3.49 6.27 1.11
CA VAL A 42 2.11 5.87 0.84
C VAL A 42 1.38 5.69 2.17
N ALA A 43 0.37 6.51 2.39
CA ALA A 43 -0.56 6.38 3.51
C ALA A 43 -1.89 5.81 3.02
N PHE A 44 -2.43 4.87 3.79
CA PHE A 44 -3.76 4.32 3.60
C PHE A 44 -4.68 4.93 4.64
N ASP A 45 -5.81 5.46 4.17
CA ASP A 45 -6.84 6.10 4.99
C ASP A 45 -8.22 5.65 4.49
N GLY A 46 -9.28 5.94 5.24
CA GLY A 46 -10.65 5.59 4.88
C GLY A 46 -11.31 4.71 5.92
N SER A 47 -12.27 3.90 5.48
CA SER A 47 -13.10 3.10 6.38
C SER A 47 -12.46 1.74 6.66
N ASP A 48 -12.50 1.29 7.92
CA ASP A 48 -12.05 -0.06 8.30
C ASP A 48 -12.82 -1.17 7.57
N LEU A 49 -14.05 -0.88 7.16
CA LEU A 49 -14.92 -1.79 6.39
C LEU A 49 -15.25 -1.20 5.02
N PRO A 50 -15.41 -2.04 3.98
CA PRO A 50 -15.82 -1.58 2.66
C PRO A 50 -17.15 -0.81 2.71
N SER A 51 -17.20 0.36 2.07
CA SER A 51 -18.42 1.18 2.00
C SER A 51 -19.48 0.62 1.04
N ILE A 52 -19.10 -0.34 0.20
CA ILE A 52 -19.97 -1.05 -0.74
C ILE A 52 -19.91 -2.56 -0.42
N PRO A 53 -20.97 -3.34 -0.72
CA PRO A 53 -21.03 -4.77 -0.41
C PRO A 53 -20.14 -5.57 -1.36
N VAL A 54 -18.83 -5.45 -1.16
CA VAL A 54 -17.78 -6.20 -1.85
C VAL A 54 -17.02 -7.04 -0.85
N ASN A 55 -16.33 -8.05 -1.36
CA ASN A 55 -15.41 -8.83 -0.55
C ASN A 55 -14.32 -7.90 0.02
N TRP A 56 -14.13 -7.88 1.34
CA TRP A 56 -13.05 -7.13 2.00
C TRP A 56 -11.66 -7.40 1.38
N ARG A 57 -11.41 -8.63 0.89
CA ARG A 57 -10.16 -9.00 0.22
C ARG A 57 -9.99 -8.35 -1.16
N TRP A 58 -11.11 -8.00 -1.78
CA TRP A 58 -11.09 -7.23 -3.01
C TRP A 58 -10.69 -5.77 -2.74
N ALA A 59 -11.27 -5.16 -1.70
CA ALA A 59 -10.95 -3.79 -1.31
C ALA A 59 -9.48 -3.64 -0.90
N GLU A 60 -8.96 -4.53 -0.05
CA GLU A 60 -7.54 -4.54 0.36
C GLU A 60 -6.59 -4.68 -0.85
N SER A 61 -6.95 -5.55 -1.81
CA SER A 61 -6.12 -5.82 -2.99
C SER A 61 -6.06 -4.62 -3.92
N MET A 62 -7.21 -3.98 -4.20
CA MET A 62 -7.23 -2.78 -5.03
C MET A 62 -6.43 -1.65 -4.41
N ALA A 63 -6.59 -1.44 -3.10
CA ALA A 63 -5.85 -0.44 -2.35
C ALA A 63 -4.34 -0.70 -2.42
N ALA A 64 -3.90 -1.93 -2.13
CA ALA A 64 -2.49 -2.31 -2.16
C ALA A 64 -1.86 -2.09 -3.55
N LEU A 65 -2.60 -2.45 -4.62
CA LEU A 65 -2.15 -2.20 -6.00
C LEU A 65 -2.04 -0.70 -6.31
N LYS A 66 -2.94 0.14 -5.78
CA LYS A 66 -2.82 1.60 -5.91
C LYS A 66 -1.64 2.17 -5.12
N GLY A 67 -1.35 1.63 -3.95
CA GLY A 67 -0.12 1.97 -3.23
C GLY A 67 1.15 1.57 -3.97
N PHE A 68 1.14 0.40 -4.63
CA PHE A 68 2.25 -0.03 -5.48
C PHE A 68 2.45 0.88 -6.70
N GLU A 69 1.35 1.24 -7.38
CA GLU A 69 1.36 2.21 -8.49
C GLU A 69 1.94 3.56 -8.05
N ALA A 70 1.48 4.11 -6.93
CA ALA A 70 2.01 5.34 -6.36
C ALA A 70 3.53 5.27 -6.08
N THR A 71 3.99 4.15 -5.53
CA THR A 71 5.42 3.91 -5.24
C THR A 71 6.24 3.92 -6.54
N MET A 72 5.73 3.27 -7.59
CA MET A 72 6.39 3.23 -8.92
C MET A 72 6.41 4.61 -9.59
N VAL A 73 5.34 5.39 -9.47
CA VAL A 73 5.30 6.78 -9.97
C VAL A 73 6.31 7.65 -9.23
N ASN A 74 6.41 7.53 -7.91
CA ASN A 74 7.43 8.23 -7.12
C ASN A 74 8.86 7.85 -7.55
N LEU A 75 9.10 6.58 -7.87
CA LEU A 75 10.39 6.14 -8.40
C LEU A 75 10.70 6.81 -9.75
N LEU A 76 9.69 6.89 -10.62
CA LEU A 76 9.81 7.56 -11.92
C LEU A 76 10.10 9.06 -11.76
N LEU A 77 9.41 9.74 -10.84
CA LEU A 77 9.66 11.16 -10.52
C LEU A 77 11.11 11.39 -10.11
N ALA A 78 11.63 10.57 -9.20
CA ALA A 78 13.00 10.67 -8.74
C ALA A 78 14.02 10.34 -9.86
N ARG A 79 13.88 9.19 -10.51
CA ARG A 79 14.89 8.70 -11.48
C ARG A 79 14.90 9.46 -12.80
N LYS A 80 13.72 9.79 -13.33
CA LYS A 80 13.59 10.36 -14.68
C LYS A 80 13.54 11.88 -14.66
N TYR A 81 12.87 12.45 -13.68
CA TYR A 81 12.60 13.89 -13.66
C TYR A 81 13.41 14.65 -12.61
N GLY A 82 14.14 13.95 -11.73
CA GLY A 82 14.91 14.58 -10.64
C GLY A 82 14.02 15.31 -9.63
N ILE A 83 12.73 14.96 -9.58
CA ILE A 83 11.74 15.56 -8.69
C ILE A 83 11.71 14.74 -7.40
N GLU A 84 11.62 15.42 -6.26
CA GLU A 84 11.49 14.75 -4.97
C GLU A 84 10.19 13.91 -4.91
N PRO A 85 10.25 12.67 -4.41
CA PRO A 85 9.06 11.85 -4.17
C PRO A 85 8.03 12.55 -3.28
N VAL A 86 6.75 12.37 -3.58
CA VAL A 86 5.65 13.03 -2.86
C VAL A 86 4.90 12.03 -1.97
N GLU A 87 4.30 12.54 -0.90
CA GLU A 87 3.36 11.75 -0.09
C GLU A 87 2.07 11.48 -0.89
N VAL A 88 1.61 10.23 -0.88
CA VAL A 88 0.39 9.81 -1.57
C VAL A 88 -0.56 9.18 -0.57
N LYS A 89 -1.80 9.67 -0.55
CA LYS A 89 -2.88 9.12 0.28
C LYS A 89 -3.83 8.29 -0.58
N ILE A 90 -3.96 7.02 -0.26
CA ILE A 90 -4.94 6.11 -0.85
C ILE A 90 -6.13 6.04 0.09
N ASN A 91 -7.29 6.55 -0.37
CA ASN A 91 -8.55 6.49 0.37
C ASN A 91 -9.29 5.21 -0.03
N THR A 92 -9.53 4.34 0.95
CA THR A 92 -10.10 3.00 0.80
C THR A 92 -11.48 2.86 1.43
#